data_AF-A0A399X3C2-F1
#
_entry.id   AF-A0A399X3C2-F1
#
_cell.length_a   1.000
_cell.length_b   1.000
_cell.length_c   1.000
_cell.angle_alpha   90.00
_cell.angle_beta   90.00
_cell.angle_gamma   90.00
#
_symmetry.space_group_name_H-M   'P 1'
#
loop_
_entity.id
_entity.type
_entity.pdbx_description
1 polymer ?
#
loop_
_entity_poly.entity_id
_entity_poly.type
_entity_poly.pdbx_seq_one_letter_code
_entity_poly.pdbx_strand_id
1 'polypeptide(L)' 'MERSRSNKRIELAGDSRFLTFSCYHRLPLLRSDWAKDAVVEYLAHTKSRLDFRLYAFVAMPDHLHLLLPPNA' A
#
# COMPACT_ATOMS: atom_id res chain seq x y z
N MET A 1 11.61 15.60 -26.57
CA MET A 1 11.46 16.33 -25.29
C MET A 1 10.25 15.78 -24.57
N GLU A 2 10.43 14.64 -23.90
CA GLU A 2 9.36 14.01 -23.12
C GLU A 2 9.09 14.89 -21.90
N ARG A 3 7.85 15.38 -21.77
CA ARG A 3 7.45 16.19 -20.62
C ARG A 3 7.61 15.33 -19.37
N SER A 4 8.60 15.65 -18.54
CA SER A 4 8.65 15.17 -17.16
C SER A 4 7.34 15.60 -16.50
N ARG A 5 6.43 14.64 -16.30
CA ARG A 5 5.24 14.85 -15.48
C ARG A 5 5.76 15.03 -14.07
N SER A 6 5.74 16.25 -13.54
CA SER A 6 6.09 16.43 -12.14
C SER A 6 5.08 15.64 -11.30
N ASN A 7 5.61 14.84 -10.37
CA ASN A 7 4.79 13.98 -9.53
C ASN A 7 4.10 14.86 -8.47
N LYS A 8 2.98 15.46 -8.84
CA LYS A 8 2.17 16.27 -7.93
C LYS A 8 1.23 15.35 -7.17
N ARG A 9 1.31 15.39 -5.84
CA ARG A 9 0.34 14.74 -4.98
C ARG A 9 -0.98 15.52 -5.08
N ILE A 10 -2.04 14.85 -5.50
CA ILE A 10 -3.39 15.42 -5.58
C ILE A 10 -4.18 14.84 -4.42
N GLU A 11 -4.69 15.73 -3.56
CA GLU A 11 -5.47 15.37 -2.38
C GLU A 11 -6.85 16.01 -2.49
N LEU A 12 -7.85 15.20 -2.83
CA LEU A 12 -9.25 15.60 -2.83
C LEU A 12 -9.97 14.92 -1.66
N ALA A 13 -10.77 15.69 -0.95
CA ALA A 13 -11.61 15.16 0.13
C ALA A 13 -12.64 14.19 -0.45
N GLY A 14 -12.83 13.04 0.20
CA GLY A 14 -13.79 12.02 -0.26
C GLY A 14 -13.27 11.07 -1.35
N ASP A 15 -12.05 11.26 -1.85
CA ASP A 15 -11.43 10.31 -2.79
C ASP A 15 -10.77 9.12 -2.08
N SER A 16 -10.82 7.95 -2.71
CA SER A 16 -10.01 6.81 -2.30
C SER A 16 -8.54 7.01 -2.68
N ARG A 17 -7.62 6.35 -1.98
CA ARG A 17 -6.18 6.40 -2.24
C ARG A 17 -5.67 5.02 -2.59
N PHE A 18 -4.91 4.96 -3.69
CA PHE A 18 -4.12 3.78 -4.03
C PHE A 18 -2.69 3.99 -3.53
N LEU A 19 -2.26 3.18 -2.55
CA LEU A 19 -0.92 3.24 -1.98
C LEU A 19 -0.13 2.05 -2.51
N THR A 20 1.03 2.34 -3.12
CA THR A 20 1.97 1.31 -3.60
C THR A 20 3.33 1.58 -3.00
N PHE A 21 3.97 0.54 -2.49
CA PHE A 21 5.35 0.61 -2.03
C PHE A 21 6.06 -0.72 -2.28
N SER A 22 7.36 -0.63 -2.53
CA SER A 22 8.21 -1.78 -2.84
C SER A 22 9.11 -2.13 -1.67
N CYS A 23 9.50 -3.41 -1.60
CA CYS A 23 10.60 -3.87 -0.79
C CYS A 23 11.90 -3.14 -1.20
N TYR A 24 12.85 -3.11 -0.27
CA TYR A 24 14.17 -2.51 -0.49
C TYR A 24 14.81 -3.08 -1.77
N HIS A 25 15.27 -2.20 -2.67
CA HIS A 25 15.78 -2.53 -4.01
C HIS A 25 14.88 -3.45 -4.87
N ARG A 26 13.57 -3.48 -4.61
CA ARG A 26 12.64 -4.43 -5.25
C ARG A 26 13.05 -5.90 -5.11
N LEU A 27 13.69 -6.23 -3.99
CA LEU A 27 13.99 -7.61 -3.67
C LEU A 27 12.68 -8.39 -3.44
N PRO A 28 12.57 -9.65 -3.91
CA PRO A 28 11.34 -10.43 -3.81
C PRO A 28 11.16 -11.06 -2.43
N LEU A 29 11.12 -10.23 -1.39
CA LEU A 29 11.10 -10.63 0.03
C LEU A 29 9.76 -11.20 0.51
N LEU A 30 8.71 -11.15 -0.32
CA LEU A 30 7.34 -11.57 0.01
C LEU A 30 6.93 -12.87 -0.70
N ARG A 31 7.90 -13.66 -1.18
CA ARG A 31 7.64 -14.93 -1.88
C ARG A 31 7.15 -16.03 -0.95
N SER A 32 7.72 -16.11 0.25
CA SER A 32 7.39 -17.13 1.22
C SER A 32 6.03 -16.87 1.86
N ASP A 33 5.35 -17.94 2.27
CA ASP A 33 4.05 -17.81 2.92
C ASP A 33 4.15 -17.10 4.27
N TRP A 34 5.23 -17.37 5.04
CA TRP A 34 5.49 -16.65 6.29
C TRP A 34 5.54 -15.12 6.11
N ALA A 35 6.10 -14.64 4.99
CA ALA A 35 6.23 -13.21 4.74
C ALA A 35 4.87 -12.60 4.38
N LYS A 36 4.02 -13.35 3.68
CA LYS A 36 2.64 -12.95 3.39
C LYS A 36 1.81 -12.90 4.68
N ASP A 37 1.96 -13.89 5.55
CA ASP A 37 1.29 -13.91 6.86
C ASP A 37 1.70 -12.70 7.70
N ALA A 38 3.00 -12.39 7.75
CA ALA A 38 3.50 -11.20 8.43
C ALA A 38 2.89 -9.91 7.85
N VAL A 39 2.77 -9.80 6.51
CA VAL A 39 2.09 -8.65 5.89
C VAL A 39 0.64 -8.53 6.38
N VAL A 40 -0.12 -9.62 6.41
CA VAL A 40 -1.52 -9.61 6.88
C VAL A 40 -1.60 -9.17 8.34
N GLU A 41 -0.75 -9.74 9.20
CA GLU A 41 -0.70 -9.42 10.63
C GLU A 41 -0.39 -7.93 10.86
N TYR A 42 0.66 -7.41 10.23
CA TYR A 42 1.06 -6.02 10.38
C TYR A 42 0.05 -5.05 9.76
N LEU A 43 -0.62 -5.40 8.66
CA LEU A 43 -1.71 -4.59 8.12
C LEU A 43 -2.88 -4.53 9.10
N ALA A 44 -3.28 -5.66 9.70
CA ALA A 44 -4.34 -5.69 10.70
C ALA A 44 -3.98 -4.86 11.95
N HIS A 45 -2.76 -5.04 12.48
CA HIS A 45 -2.25 -4.27 13.61
C HIS A 45 -2.22 -2.77 13.30
N THR A 46 -1.70 -2.39 12.14
CA THR A 46 -1.59 -0.97 11.74
C THR A 46 -2.96 -0.36 11.52
N LYS A 47 -3.90 -1.11 10.92
CA LYS A 47 -5.30 -0.71 10.78
C LYS A 47 -5.94 -0.42 12.13
N SER A 48 -5.73 -1.28 13.13
CA SER A 48 -6.23 -1.06 14.49
C SER A 48 -5.57 0.13 15.18
N ARG A 49 -4.26 0.31 15.00
CA ARG A 49 -3.49 1.36 15.69
C ARG A 49 -3.75 2.76 15.14
N LEU A 50 -3.91 2.88 13.83
CA LEU A 50 -4.09 4.16 13.14
C LEU A 50 -5.56 4.47 12.80
N ASP A 51 -6.47 3.56 13.15
CA ASP A 51 -7.91 3.67 12.93
C ASP A 51 -8.31 4.08 11.50
N PHE A 52 -7.73 3.41 10.51
CA PHE A 52 -8.11 3.61 9.10
C PHE A 52 -8.91 2.41 8.57
N ARG A 53 -9.52 2.60 7.40
CA ARG A 53 -10.24 1.55 6.67
C ARG A 53 -9.39 1.05 5.50
N LEU A 54 -9.50 -0.23 5.17
CA LEU A 54 -8.79 -0.86 4.05
C LEU A 54 -9.83 -1.61 3.23
N TYR A 55 -10.02 -1.24 1.97
CA TYR A 55 -10.95 -1.94 1.07
C TYR A 55 -10.32 -3.20 0.49
N ALA A 56 -9.06 -3.12 0.06
CA ALA A 56 -8.35 -4.23 -0.53
C ALA A 56 -6.83 -4.07 -0.37
N PHE A 57 -6.10 -5.17 -0.42
CA PHE A 57 -4.65 -5.17 -0.58
C PHE A 57 -4.21 -6.40 -1.38
N VAL A 58 -3.02 -6.33 -1.99
CA VAL A 58 -2.32 -7.47 -2.56
C VAL A 58 -0.83 -7.39 -2.24
N ALA A 59 -0.25 -8.53 -1.87
CA ALA A 59 1.19 -8.69 -1.73
C ALA A 59 1.74 -9.39 -2.98
N MET A 60 2.50 -8.65 -3.77
CA MET A 60 3.32 -9.19 -4.86
C MET A 60 4.67 -9.60 -4.27
N PRO A 61 5.49 -10.41 -4.97
CA PRO A 61 6.77 -10.90 -4.44
C PRO A 61 7.70 -9.81 -3.88
N ASP A 62 7.69 -8.60 -4.43
CA ASP A 62 8.60 -7.49 -4.11
C ASP A 62 7.90 -6.16 -3.76
N HIS A 63 6.56 -6.10 -3.73
CA HIS A 63 5.82 -4.88 -3.44
C HIS A 63 4.38 -5.15 -2.98
N LEU A 64 3.74 -4.13 -2.43
CA LEU A 64 2.34 -4.18 -2.01
C LEU A 64 1.54 -3.08 -2.71
N HIS A 65 0.26 -3.38 -2.92
CA HIS A 65 -0.76 -2.41 -3.31
C HIS A 65 -1.89 -2.41 -2.30
N LEU A 66 -2.33 -1.22 -1.88
CA LEU A 66 -3.40 -1.01 -0.91
C LEU A 66 -4.44 -0.05 -1.50
N LEU A 67 -5.72 -0.34 -1.28
CA LEU A 67 -6.83 0.55 -1.59
C LEU A 67 -7.46 1.05 -0.29
N LEU A 68 -7.30 2.33 -0.03
CA LEU A 68 -7.79 3.01 1.16
C LEU A 68 -8.99 3.89 0.78
N PRO A 69 -10.18 3.70 1.38
CA PRO A 69 -11.26 4.66 1.25
C PRO A 69 -10.96 5.96 2.00
N PRO A 70 -11.79 7.00 1.81
CA PRO A 70 -11.76 8.19 2.64
C PRO A 70 -11.99 7.82 4.10
N ASN A 71 -11.33 8.55 5.00
CA ASN A 71 -11.70 8.53 6.41
C ASN A 71 -13.07 9.24 6.55
N ALA A 72 -13.93 8.70 7.42
CA ALA A 72 -15.23 9.28 7.74
C ALA A 72 -15.07 10.50 8.66
#